data_AF-A0A9X1RQU0-F1
#
_entry.id   AF-A0A9X1RQU0-F1
#
_cell.length_a   1.000
_cell.length_b   1.000
_cell.length_c   1.000
_cell.angle_alpha   90.00
_cell.angle_beta   90.00
_cell.angle_gamma   90.00
#
_symmetry.space_group_name_H-M   'P 1'
#
loop_
_entity.id
_entity.type
_entity.pdbx_description
1 polymer ?
#
loop_
_entity_poly.entity_id
_entity_poly.type
_entity_poly.pdbx_seq_one_letter_code
_entity_poly.pdbx_strand_id
1 'polypeptide(L)'
;MTVAAHTPIETRISSLHTRLQITAAQESLWQPFAQVMRDNAGKMDSLIQYRAANANSMNAVDDLRSYGQIVDAHADGIRKLTTTFQALYDSMSDVQKRNADLIFRSDHHHASKKG
;
A
#
# COMPACT_ATOMS: atom_id res chain seq x y z
N MET A 1 -15.37 17.11 1.73
CA MET A 1 -14.46 16.06 1.26
C MET A 1 -14.97 14.73 1.78
N THR A 2 -15.56 13.90 0.92
CA THR A 2 -15.96 12.54 1.30
C THR A 2 -14.69 11.72 1.49
N VAL A 3 -14.31 11.51 2.75
CA VAL A 3 -13.28 10.53 3.10
C VAL A 3 -13.82 9.20 2.57
N ALA A 4 -13.23 8.71 1.47
CA ALA A 4 -13.52 7.38 0.98
C ALA A 4 -13.41 6.44 2.18
N ALA A 5 -14.42 5.58 2.38
CA ALA A 5 -14.44 4.63 3.49
C ALA A 5 -13.07 3.94 3.54
N HIS A 6 -12.28 4.24 4.57
CA HIS A 6 -10.98 3.61 4.76
C HIS A 6 -11.27 2.16 5.07
N THR A 7 -11.20 1.31 4.05
CA THR A 7 -11.16 -0.13 4.27
C THR A 7 -9.96 -0.39 5.19
N PRO A 8 -10.18 -0.96 6.39
CA PRO A 8 -9.08 -1.23 7.31
C PRO A 8 -7.97 -2.00 6.59
N ILE A 9 -6.71 -1.70 6.90
CA ILE A 9 -5.58 -2.32 6.22
C ILE A 9 -5.64 -3.85 6.29
N GLU A 10 -6.12 -4.41 7.40
CA GLU A 10 -6.34 -5.85 7.55
C GLU A 10 -7.38 -6.42 6.57
N THR A 11 -8.46 -5.69 6.30
CA THR A 11 -9.45 -6.11 5.30
C THR A 11 -8.84 -6.13 3.90
N ARG A 12 -8.00 -5.14 3.57
CA ARG A 12 -7.28 -5.10 2.29
C ARG A 12 -6.28 -6.24 2.17
N ILE A 13 -5.50 -6.50 3.23
CA ILE A 13 -4.54 -7.60 3.30
C ILE A 13 -5.26 -8.94 3.12
N SER A 14 -6.33 -9.18 3.88
CA SER A 14 -7.11 -10.43 3.80
C SER A 14 -7.75 -10.64 2.42
N SER A 15 -8.33 -9.58 1.85
CA SER A 15 -8.89 -9.62 0.49
C SER A 15 -7.82 -9.94 -0.55
N LEU A 16 -6.64 -9.31 -0.45
CA LEU A 16 -5.54 -9.55 -1.39
C LEU A 16 -4.95 -10.96 -1.25
N HIS A 17 -4.78 -11.47 -0.03
CA HIS A 17 -4.36 -12.86 0.23
C HIS A 17 -5.29 -13.86 -0.47
N THR A 18 -6.60 -13.66 -0.30
CA THR A 18 -7.63 -14.50 -0.92
C THR A 18 -7.59 -14.39 -2.44
N ARG A 19 -7.55 -13.17 -2.99
CA ARG A 19 -7.53 -12.91 -4.43
C ARG A 19 -6.28 -13.48 -5.10
N LEU A 20 -5.12 -13.41 -4.46
CA LEU A 20 -3.87 -13.99 -4.95
C LEU A 20 -3.79 -15.52 -4.76
N GLN A 21 -4.75 -16.10 -4.05
CA GLN A 21 -4.81 -17.53 -3.76
C GLN A 21 -3.53 -18.02 -3.08
N ILE A 22 -3.07 -17.29 -2.07
CA ILE A 22 -1.85 -17.63 -1.34
C ILE A 22 -2.01 -19.02 -0.70
N THR A 23 -1.04 -19.89 -0.96
CA THR A 23 -1.01 -21.25 -0.43
C THR A 23 -0.24 -21.32 0.89
N ALA A 24 -0.41 -22.41 1.65
CA ALA A 24 0.34 -22.63 2.89
C ALA A 24 1.87 -22.59 2.69
N ALA A 25 2.36 -23.05 1.53
CA ALA A 25 3.79 -23.01 1.18
C ALA A 25 4.30 -21.59 0.91
N GLN A 26 3.41 -20.67 0.52
CA GLN A 26 3.72 -19.27 0.21
C GLN A 26 3.55 -18.35 1.42
N GLU A 27 2.99 -18.84 2.54
CA GLU A 27 2.65 -18.03 3.70
C GLU A 27 3.89 -17.34 4.31
N SER A 28 5.04 -18.01 4.33
CA SER A 28 6.30 -17.43 4.79
C SER A 28 6.80 -16.27 3.92
N LEU A 29 6.44 -16.24 2.64
CA LEU A 29 6.74 -15.15 1.70
C LEU A 29 5.65 -14.07 1.74
N TRP A 30 4.41 -14.43 2.06
CA TRP A 30 3.30 -13.50 2.22
C TRP A 30 3.43 -12.62 3.46
N GLN A 31 3.82 -13.19 4.60
CA GLN A 31 3.86 -12.46 5.87
C GLN A 31 4.75 -11.19 5.83
N PRO A 32 5.98 -11.22 5.28
CA PRO A 32 6.78 -10.01 5.09
C PRO A 32 6.10 -8.95 4.21
N PHE A 33 5.45 -9.38 3.12
CA PHE A 33 4.72 -8.47 2.24
C PHE A 33 3.53 -7.82 2.96
N ALA A 34 2.73 -8.61 3.69
CA ALA A 34 1.63 -8.11 4.50
C ALA A 34 2.12 -7.15 5.61
N GLN A 35 3.25 -7.44 6.23
CA GLN A 35 3.83 -6.55 7.24
C GLN A 35 4.22 -5.20 6.64
N VAL A 36 4.87 -5.17 5.48
CA VAL A 36 5.18 -3.91 4.79
C VAL A 36 3.91 -3.13 4.45
N MET A 37 2.81 -3.80 4.07
CA MET A 37 1.51 -3.12 3.86
C MET A 37 1.00 -2.43 5.13
N ARG A 38 1.11 -3.09 6.30
CA ARG A 38 0.72 -2.51 7.60
C ARG A 38 1.59 -1.34 7.99
N ASP A 39 2.91 -1.51 7.88
CA ASP A 39 3.89 -0.48 8.25
C ASP A 39 3.70 0.77 7.38
N ASN A 40 3.48 0.59 6.07
CA ASN A 40 3.18 1.67 5.16
C ASN A 40 1.88 2.38 5.52
N ALA A 41 0.81 1.65 5.82
CA ALA A 41 -0.46 2.24 6.24
C ALA A 41 -0.29 3.07 7.51
N GLY A 42 0.33 2.51 8.56
CA GLY A 42 0.57 3.22 9.82
C GLY A 42 1.44 4.48 9.65
N LYS A 43 2.50 4.40 8.82
CA LYS A 43 3.36 5.54 8.52
C LYS A 43 2.60 6.64 7.77
N MET A 44 1.83 6.28 6.75
CA MET A 44 1.04 7.25 5.99
C MET A 44 -0.06 7.89 6.84
N ASP A 45 -0.78 7.11 7.62
CA ASP A 45 -1.80 7.61 8.55
C ASP A 45 -1.20 8.60 9.55
N SER A 46 -0.04 8.27 10.13
CA SER A 46 0.66 9.15 11.07
C SER A 46 1.06 10.49 10.43
N LEU A 47 1.60 10.46 9.21
CA LEU A 47 2.00 11.67 8.49
C LEU A 47 0.80 12.54 8.08
N ILE A 48 -0.29 11.91 7.62
CA ILE A 48 -1.53 12.59 7.26
C ILE A 48 -2.17 13.24 8.49
N GLN A 49 -2.24 12.51 9.62
CA GLN A 49 -2.75 13.03 10.88
C GLN A 49 -1.89 14.19 11.41
N TYR A 50 -0.56 14.05 11.37
CA TYR A 50 0.36 15.13 11.77
C TYR A 50 0.14 16.38 10.92
N ARG A 51 0.06 16.25 9.59
CA ARG A 51 -0.20 17.37 8.70
C ARG A 51 -1.56 18.01 8.97
N ALA A 52 -2.61 17.21 9.15
CA ALA A 52 -3.95 17.71 9.45
C ALA A 52 -4.01 18.46 10.78
N ALA A 53 -3.35 17.94 11.82
CA ALA A 53 -3.31 18.57 13.15
C ALA A 53 -2.55 19.91 13.15
N ASN A 54 -1.58 20.09 12.24
CA ASN A 54 -0.74 21.27 12.16
C ASN A 54 -1.09 22.18 10.96
N ALA A 55 -2.16 21.89 10.23
CA ALA A 55 -2.52 22.60 8.99
C ALA A 55 -2.71 24.11 9.18
N ASN A 56 -3.18 24.53 10.36
CA ASN A 56 -3.43 25.94 10.68
C ASN A 56 -2.21 26.67 11.27
N SER A 57 -1.13 25.95 11.61
CA SER A 57 0.06 26.51 12.26
C SER A 57 1.33 26.45 11.38
N MET A 58 1.34 25.62 10.34
CA MET A 58 2.44 25.53 9.39
C MET A 58 2.55 26.79 8.53
N ASN A 59 3.76 27.31 8.37
CA ASN A 59 4.06 28.27 7.30
C ASN A 59 4.19 27.54 5.95
N ALA A 60 4.33 28.29 4.85
CA ALA A 60 4.41 27.72 3.50
C ALA A 60 5.57 26.72 3.31
N VAL A 61 6.71 26.91 3.99
CA VAL A 61 7.86 26.00 3.89
C VAL A 61 7.60 24.69 4.63
N ASP A 62 6.98 24.77 5.82
CA ASP A 62 6.62 23.58 6.60
C ASP A 62 5.49 22.77 5.94
N ASP A 63 4.57 23.47 5.26
CA ASP A 63 3.56 22.83 4.42
C ASP A 63 4.21 22.06 3.26
N LEU A 64 5.12 22.68 2.50
CA LEU A 64 5.82 21.97 1.42
C LEU A 64 6.68 20.80 1.94
N ARG A 65 7.35 20.97 3.08
CA ARG A 65 8.17 19.92 3.70
C ARG A 65 7.32 18.72 4.12
N SER A 66 6.19 18.94 4.78
CA SER A 66 5.33 17.84 5.22
C SER A 66 4.69 17.10 4.04
N TYR A 67 4.45 17.79 2.91
CA TYR A 67 4.03 17.13 1.68
C TYR A 67 5.14 16.26 1.11
N GLY A 68 6.38 16.78 1.06
CA GLY A 68 7.56 16.01 0.65
C GLY A 68 7.75 14.74 1.47
N GLN A 69 7.59 14.81 2.80
CA GLN A 69 7.68 13.65 3.68
C GLN A 69 6.64 12.56 3.36
N ILE A 70 5.42 12.95 2.99
CA ILE A 70 4.37 12.02 2.55
C ILE A 70 4.77 11.34 1.24
N VAL A 71 5.27 12.11 0.27
CA VAL A 71 5.72 11.57 -1.03
C VAL A 71 6.90 10.62 -0.85
N ASP A 72 7.88 10.99 -0.03
CA ASP A 72 9.05 10.16 0.27
C ASP A 72 8.66 8.87 0.98
N ALA A 73 7.76 8.97 1.96
CA ALA A 73 7.22 7.80 2.67
C ALA A 73 6.48 6.86 1.72
N HIS A 74 5.70 7.40 0.79
CA HIS A 74 5.00 6.60 -0.21
C HIS A 74 5.99 5.91 -1.17
N ALA A 75 7.00 6.64 -1.65
CA ALA A 75 8.02 6.07 -2.54
C ALA A 75 8.85 4.98 -1.85
N ASP A 76 9.28 5.20 -0.61
CA ASP A 76 9.94 4.18 0.23
C ASP A 76 9.03 2.95 0.44
N GLY A 77 7.75 3.18 0.72
CA GLY A 77 6.77 2.13 0.90
C GLY A 77 6.59 1.26 -0.35
N ILE A 78 6.51 1.86 -1.54
CA ILE A 78 6.44 1.13 -2.81
C ILE A 78 7.71 0.30 -3.04
N ARG A 79 8.90 0.86 -2.80
CA ARG A 79 10.17 0.11 -2.95
C ARG A 79 10.19 -1.14 -2.06
N LYS A 80 9.77 -1.02 -0.80
CA LYS A 80 9.68 -2.16 0.13
C LYS A 80 8.65 -3.21 -0.29
N LEU A 81 7.50 -2.76 -0.79
CA LEU A 81 6.47 -3.66 -1.32
C LEU A 81 6.98 -4.41 -2.55
N THR A 82 7.64 -3.73 -3.49
CA THR A 82 8.20 -4.38 -4.69
C THR A 82 9.22 -5.45 -4.31
N THR A 83 10.14 -5.16 -3.38
CA THR A 83 11.14 -6.13 -2.95
C THR A 83 10.52 -7.38 -2.32
N THR A 84 9.54 -7.22 -1.42
CA THR A 84 8.89 -8.36 -0.75
C THR A 84 7.93 -9.11 -1.67
N PHE A 85 7.24 -8.40 -2.55
CA PHE A 85 6.32 -9.00 -3.52
C PHE A 85 7.06 -9.80 -4.59
N GLN A 86 8.27 -9.40 -5.01
CA GLN A 86 9.04 -10.13 -6.02
C GLN A 86 9.27 -11.58 -5.61
N ALA A 87 9.74 -11.82 -4.37
CA ALA A 87 9.97 -13.16 -3.85
C ALA A 87 8.68 -14.00 -3.81
N LEU A 88 7.57 -13.38 -3.41
CA LEU A 88 6.26 -14.04 -3.42
C LEU A 88 5.82 -14.38 -4.85
N TYR A 89 5.90 -13.42 -5.77
CA TYR A 89 5.53 -13.58 -7.17
C TYR A 89 6.33 -14.68 -7.85
N ASP A 90 7.63 -14.77 -7.60
CA ASP A 90 8.50 -15.80 -8.19
C ASP A 90 8.11 -17.22 -7.73
N SER A 91 7.57 -17.37 -6.51
CA SER A 91 7.04 -18.64 -5.99
C SER A 91 5.64 -19.01 -6.49
N MET A 92 4.97 -18.12 -7.23
CA MET A 92 3.64 -18.36 -7.77
C MET A 92 3.66 -19.24 -9.02
N SER A 93 2.63 -20.06 -9.18
CA SER A 93 2.35 -20.76 -10.44
C SER A 93 2.03 -19.76 -11.57
N ASP A 94 2.15 -20.17 -12.83
CA ASP A 94 1.82 -19.30 -13.98
C ASP A 94 0.38 -18.78 -13.93
N VAL A 95 -0.55 -19.58 -13.42
CA VAL A 95 -1.95 -19.18 -13.24
C VAL A 95 -2.07 -18.09 -12.17
N GLN A 96 -1.41 -18.27 -11.02
CA GLN A 96 -1.37 -17.27 -9.96
C GLN A 96 -0.69 -15.98 -10.41
N LYS A 97 0.42 -16.04 -11.16
CA LYS A 97 1.11 -14.87 -11.73
C LYS A 97 0.20 -14.05 -12.64
N ARG A 98 -0.48 -14.70 -13.60
CA ARG A 98 -1.46 -14.02 -14.48
C ARG A 98 -2.59 -13.37 -13.69
N ASN A 99 -3.10 -14.05 -12.66
CA ASN A 99 -4.13 -13.50 -11.79
C ASN A 99 -3.62 -12.29 -10.98
N ALA A 100 -2.40 -12.37 -10.43
CA ALA A 100 -1.75 -11.24 -9.78
C ALA A 100 -1.62 -10.04 -10.73
N ASP A 101 -1.14 -10.25 -11.96
CA ASP A 101 -1.02 -9.19 -12.96
C ASP A 101 -2.36 -8.52 -13.26
N LEU A 102 -3.46 -9.28 -13.31
CA LEU A 102 -4.82 -8.75 -13.51
C LEU A 102 -5.31 -7.94 -12.30
N ILE A 103 -5.07 -8.44 -11.09
CA ILE A 103 -5.40 -7.75 -9.83
C ILE A 103 -4.73 -6.38 -9.77
N PHE A 104 -3.42 -6.33 -10.00
CA PHE A 104 -2.70 -5.05 -9.95
C PHE A 104 -3.06 -4.13 -11.12
N ARG A 105 -3.28 -4.65 -12.33
CA ARG A 105 -3.73 -3.84 -13.47
C ARG A 105 -5.12 -3.22 -13.25
N SER A 106 -6.07 -3.99 -12.72
CA SER A 106 -7.42 -3.49 -12.43
C SER A 106 -7.42 -2.45 -11.31
N ASP A 107 -6.62 -2.65 -10.26
CA ASP A 107 -6.47 -1.68 -9.17
C ASP A 107 -5.86 -0.35 -9.67
N HIS A 108 -4.92 -0.38 -10.63
CA HIS A 108 -4.39 0.83 -11.28
C HIS A 108 -5.45 1.60 -12.09
N HIS A 109 -6.36 0.91 -12.79
CA HIS A 109 -7.44 1.55 -13.54
C HIS A 109 -8.51 2.22 -12.65
N HIS A 110 -8.70 1.73 -11.41
CA HIS A 110 -9.58 2.37 -10.44
C HIS A 110 -8.98 3.63 -9.82
N ALA A 111 -7.65 3.67 -9.64
CA ALA A 111 -6.96 4.87 -9.18
C ALA A 111 -6.98 6.00 -10.23
N SER A 112 -6.84 5.68 -11.52
CA SER A 112 -6.82 6.66 -12.61
C SER A 112 -8.19 7.27 -12.96
N LYS A 113 -9.31 6.63 -12.60
CA LYS A 113 -10.68 7.15 -12.83
C LYS A 113 -11.16 8.11 -11.74
N LYS A 114 -10.40 8.30 -10.66
CA LYS A 114 -10.75 9.18 -9.53
C LYS A 114 -9.84 10.41 -9.42
N GLY A 115 -9.02 10.67 -10.45
CA GLY A 115 -8.23 11.90 -10.59
C GLY A 115 -9.04 13.01 -11.23
#